data_AF-W9NXW2-F1
#
_entry.id   AF-W9NXW2-F1
#
_cell.length_a   1.000
_cell.length_b   1.000
_cell.length_c   1.000
_cell.angle_alpha   90.00
_cell.angle_beta   90.00
_cell.angle_gamma   90.00
#
_symmetry.space_group_name_H-M   'P 1'
#
loop_
_entity.id
_entity.type
_entity.pdbx_description
1 polymer ?
#
loop_
_entity_poly.entity_id
_entity_poly.type
_entity_poly.pdbx_seq_one_letter_code
_entity_poly.pdbx_strand_id
1 'polypeptide(L)'
;MADVMIQTPPVLQGPSEKERKYDRQLRLWAASGQAALESANILLVNSGAGTVGVETLKNLVLPGIGRFTIADQNAVTHQDLGVNFFVDDSWLGKSRAEACTNFLLELNPEVQGEWYPKTQDESFHLDHLLSSSPTFTIILYALPLPHDQVQLIQNYSHKHKIPTIAVHSVGYYSYFKTTLPGTFPIVDTHPDETATTDLRLLAPWPELLEFSQSMTENIDNLDSHEHGHLPMVVILLHYLEQWKEAHGGAYPTSYIDKTAFRKTVSEAMRTDNPEGGEENFEEAIAAVMKHVVTPSLPSSLRQVFDYVHQDPEEIKSGFWVITEAVKRFYDEHGRLPVPGGLPDMKAQSNVYIKLQNIYKERARQDVGQVLETARSLPGGQDVDPEQVELFCKNAPFIKLINARGDKTTSLDKLVEQELANDEMSAFAGPEMPLSLVPLYLALLATSNTKTASADEIMGFIGKAAPKATENERYKKTAQEVERAAGGELHNISALTGGMVAQEMIKIITKQYVPIENTCIFDGIDSRCQVLRL
;
A
#
# COMPACT_ATOMS: atom_id res chain seq x y z
N MET A 1 -48.45 33.78 3.17
CA MET A 1 -47.41 34.47 3.96
C MET A 1 -46.78 33.40 4.83
N ALA A 2 -45.84 32.64 4.28
CA ALA A 2 -44.41 32.96 4.18
C ALA A 2 -43.73 32.83 5.55
N ASP A 3 -43.02 31.72 5.75
CA ASP A 3 -41.73 31.75 6.44
C ASP A 3 -40.85 30.62 5.89
N VAL A 4 -40.16 30.92 4.79
CA VAL A 4 -39.05 30.11 4.28
C VAL A 4 -37.82 30.62 5.01
N MET A 5 -37.40 29.92 6.06
CA MET A 5 -36.12 30.19 6.71
C MET A 5 -35.01 29.94 5.69
N ILE A 6 -34.44 31.04 5.20
CA ILE A 6 -33.22 31.04 4.40
C ILE A 6 -32.10 30.55 5.32
N GLN A 7 -31.76 29.27 5.24
CA GLN A 7 -30.47 28.78 5.72
C GLN A 7 -29.41 29.40 4.82
N THR A 8 -28.75 30.44 5.32
CA THR A 8 -27.53 30.96 4.73
C THR A 8 -26.58 29.78 4.51
N PRO A 9 -26.07 29.54 3.30
CA PRO A 9 -25.08 28.48 3.09
C PRO A 9 -23.90 28.70 4.04
N PRO A 10 -23.33 27.63 4.61
CA PRO A 10 -22.22 27.77 5.54
C PRO A 10 -21.11 28.59 4.87
N VAL A 11 -20.56 29.55 5.61
CA VAL A 11 -19.41 30.32 5.16
C VAL A 11 -18.33 29.31 4.78
N LEU A 12 -17.96 29.27 3.50
CA LEU A 12 -16.83 28.49 3.01
C LEU A 12 -15.57 29.04 3.71
N GLN A 13 -15.23 28.49 4.87
CA GLN A 13 -13.94 28.71 5.48
C GLN A 13 -12.91 28.14 4.53
N GLY A 14 -11.96 28.99 4.12
CA GLY A 14 -10.79 28.52 3.37
C GLY A 14 -10.03 27.46 4.19
N PRO A 15 -9.18 26.65 3.52
CA PRO A 15 -8.41 25.62 4.20
C PRO A 15 -7.56 26.23 5.31
N SER A 16 -7.53 25.57 6.46
CA SER A 16 -6.67 25.90 7.59
C SER A 16 -5.19 25.93 7.17
N GLU A 17 -4.33 26.57 7.97
CA GLU A 17 -2.89 26.59 7.70
C GLU A 17 -2.30 25.18 7.61
N LYS A 18 -2.82 24.26 8.42
CA LYS A 18 -2.45 22.85 8.43
C LYS A 18 -2.86 22.14 7.15
N GLU A 19 -4.10 22.33 6.69
CA GLU A 19 -4.57 21.78 5.41
C GLU A 19 -3.78 22.36 4.23
N ARG A 20 -3.39 23.63 4.29
CA ARG A 20 -2.54 24.24 3.26
C ARG A 20 -1.11 23.66 3.26
N LYS A 21 -0.53 23.42 4.43
CA LYS A 21 0.80 22.81 4.60
C LYS A 21 0.82 21.38 4.07
N TYR A 22 -0.22 20.60 4.39
CA TYR A 22 -0.32 19.18 4.04
C TYR A 22 -1.17 18.92 2.77
N ASP A 23 -1.58 19.93 2.00
CA ASP A 23 -2.48 19.76 0.83
C ASP A 23 -2.00 18.65 -0.13
N ARG A 24 -0.71 18.64 -0.46
CA ARG A 24 -0.13 17.66 -1.39
C ARG A 24 -0.23 16.22 -0.89
N GLN A 25 -0.07 16.01 0.41
CA GLN A 25 -0.10 14.68 1.00
C GLN A 25 -1.52 14.26 1.40
N LEU A 26 -2.40 15.21 1.73
CA LEU A 26 -3.84 14.97 1.91
C LEU A 26 -4.49 14.44 0.63
N ARG A 27 -3.96 14.79 -0.55
CA ARG A 27 -4.40 14.20 -1.83
C ARG A 27 -4.02 12.73 -1.99
N LEU A 28 -3.05 12.24 -1.21
CA LEU A 28 -2.59 10.86 -1.27
C LEU A 28 -3.29 9.98 -0.23
N TRP A 29 -3.47 10.46 1.00
CA TRP A 29 -4.01 9.63 2.09
C TRP A 29 -5.21 10.22 2.84
N ALA A 30 -5.77 11.31 2.31
CA ALA A 30 -6.92 12.02 2.88
C ALA A 30 -6.71 12.50 4.33
N ALA A 31 -7.76 13.09 4.90
CA ALA A 31 -7.75 13.54 6.29
C ALA A 31 -7.62 12.37 7.28
N SER A 32 -8.17 11.20 6.97
CA SER A 32 -8.10 10.01 7.82
C SER A 32 -6.67 9.46 7.96
N GLY A 33 -5.92 9.39 6.86
CA GLY A 33 -4.51 9.01 6.89
C GLY A 33 -3.67 10.02 7.65
N GLN A 34 -3.95 11.32 7.48
CA GLN A 34 -3.28 12.38 8.22
C GLN A 34 -3.53 12.27 9.73
N ALA A 35 -4.78 12.04 10.15
CA ALA A 35 -5.12 11.85 11.56
C ALA A 35 -4.42 10.62 12.16
N ALA A 36 -4.24 9.55 11.38
CA ALA A 36 -3.50 8.37 11.80
C ALA A 36 -2.00 8.68 12.03
N LEU A 37 -1.37 9.45 11.13
CA LEU A 37 0.01 9.91 11.29
C LEU A 37 0.19 10.76 12.54
N GLU A 38 -0.70 11.72 12.76
CA GLU A 38 -0.67 12.64 13.91
C GLU A 38 -0.93 11.95 15.25
N SER A 39 -1.55 10.77 15.23
CA SER A 39 -1.76 9.94 16.42
C SER A 39 -0.63 8.94 16.65
N ALA A 40 0.31 8.81 15.70
CA ALA A 40 1.37 7.81 15.76
C ALA A 40 2.49 8.18 16.75
N ASN A 41 3.04 7.16 17.40
CA ASN A 41 4.14 7.23 18.36
C ASN A 41 5.27 6.31 17.92
N ILE A 42 6.37 6.85 17.40
CA ILE A 42 7.45 6.06 16.77
C ILE A 42 8.65 5.92 17.70
N LEU A 43 9.22 4.72 17.82
CA LEU A 43 10.52 4.53 18.45
C LEU A 43 11.56 4.23 17.36
N LEU A 44 12.64 5.02 17.32
CA LEU A 44 13.87 4.67 16.61
C LEU A 44 14.89 4.14 17.61
N VAL A 45 15.28 2.88 17.51
CA VAL A 45 16.46 2.33 18.20
C VAL A 45 17.65 2.40 17.25
N ASN A 46 18.56 3.33 17.51
CA ASN A 46 19.67 3.62 16.63
C ASN A 46 20.98 3.01 17.14
N SER A 47 21.86 2.67 16.21
CA SER A 47 23.17 2.07 16.49
C SER A 47 24.14 2.42 15.35
N GLY A 48 25.42 2.02 15.46
CA GLY A 48 26.39 2.27 14.40
C GLY A 48 26.49 3.75 14.02
N ALA A 49 26.56 4.05 12.72
CA ALA A 49 26.40 5.41 12.19
C ALA A 49 24.96 5.90 12.31
N GLY A 50 23.98 5.01 12.08
CA GLY A 50 22.57 5.26 12.39
C GLY A 50 21.94 6.36 11.54
N THR A 51 22.56 6.67 10.40
CA THR A 51 22.12 7.76 9.50
C THR A 51 20.82 7.38 8.82
N VAL A 52 20.67 6.12 8.40
CA VAL A 52 19.44 5.61 7.78
C VAL A 52 18.22 5.74 8.69
N GLY A 53 18.40 5.55 10.00
CA GLY A 53 17.33 5.73 10.99
C GLY A 53 16.85 7.17 11.07
N VAL A 54 17.79 8.13 11.11
CA VAL A 54 17.49 9.57 11.17
C VAL A 54 16.89 10.06 9.85
N GLU A 55 17.41 9.61 8.71
CA GLU A 55 16.83 9.90 7.39
C GLU A 55 15.40 9.34 7.25
N THR A 56 15.11 8.20 7.87
CA THR A 56 13.74 7.67 7.97
C THR A 56 12.87 8.62 8.80
N LEU A 57 13.32 9.05 9.98
CA LEU A 57 12.56 9.96 10.83
C LEU A 57 12.31 11.31 10.16
N LYS A 58 13.26 11.88 9.43
CA LYS A 58 13.04 13.09 8.63
C LYS A 58 11.80 12.96 7.74
N ASN A 59 11.68 11.84 7.03
CA ASN A 59 10.57 11.56 6.12
C ASN A 59 9.25 11.22 6.84
N LEU A 60 9.25 11.08 8.17
CA LEU A 60 8.05 10.94 9.00
C LEU A 60 7.67 12.26 9.71
N VAL A 61 8.68 13.02 10.16
CA VAL A 61 8.50 14.33 10.81
C VAL A 61 7.93 15.35 9.82
N LEU A 62 8.42 15.38 8.58
CA LEU A 62 7.94 16.31 7.54
C LEU A 62 6.42 16.15 7.26
N PRO A 63 5.89 14.93 7.07
CA PRO A 63 4.44 14.69 6.97
C PRO A 63 3.64 14.90 8.25
N GLY A 64 4.29 15.11 9.40
CA GLY A 64 3.61 15.39 10.67
C GLY A 64 3.16 14.15 11.42
N ILE A 65 4.08 13.20 11.69
CA ILE A 65 3.82 12.20 12.74
C ILE A 65 3.56 12.87 14.10
N GLY A 66 2.77 12.22 14.96
CA GLY A 66 2.45 12.76 16.28
C GLY A 66 3.67 12.90 17.20
N ARG A 67 4.36 11.78 17.44
CA ARG A 67 5.51 11.72 18.33
C ARG A 67 6.57 10.75 17.84
N PHE A 68 7.84 11.04 18.12
CA PHE A 68 8.93 10.09 18.02
C PHE A 68 9.86 10.12 19.25
N THR A 69 10.55 9.01 19.49
CA THR A 69 11.64 8.89 20.47
C THR A 69 12.86 8.29 19.79
N ILE A 70 14.03 8.92 19.93
CA ILE A 70 15.32 8.35 19.48
C ILE A 70 16.05 7.71 20.67
N ALA A 71 16.25 6.41 20.62
CA ALA A 71 17.08 5.66 21.56
C ALA A 71 18.47 5.40 20.94
N ASP A 72 19.48 6.17 21.34
CA ASP A 72 20.86 6.07 20.85
C ASP A 72 21.84 6.47 21.95
N GLN A 73 22.73 5.55 22.34
CA GLN A 73 23.72 5.77 23.39
C GLN A 73 25.02 6.41 22.91
N ASN A 74 25.20 6.61 21.60
CA ASN A 74 26.46 7.11 21.06
C ASN A 74 26.56 8.64 21.16
N ALA A 75 27.79 9.11 21.31
CA ALA A 75 28.11 10.53 21.14
C ALA A 75 28.43 10.84 19.67
N VAL A 76 28.22 12.09 19.25
CA VAL A 76 28.59 12.55 17.91
C VAL A 76 30.11 12.49 17.73
N THR A 77 30.53 11.85 16.65
CA THR A 77 31.92 11.73 16.22
C THR A 77 32.15 12.51 14.92
N HIS A 78 33.42 12.67 14.51
CA HIS A 78 33.73 13.29 13.22
C HIS A 78 33.16 12.51 12.02
N GLN A 79 32.95 11.20 12.14
CA GLN A 79 32.34 10.42 11.07
C GLN A 79 30.87 10.81 10.88
N ASP A 80 30.14 11.02 11.97
CA ASP A 80 28.73 11.43 11.92
C ASP A 80 28.55 12.75 11.18
N LEU A 81 29.46 13.72 11.36
CA LEU A 81 29.43 15.01 10.64
C LEU A 81 29.53 14.87 9.12
N GLY A 82 30.13 13.78 8.63
CA GLY A 82 30.29 13.54 7.20
C GLY A 82 29.09 12.87 6.55
N VAL A 83 28.21 12.25 7.32
CA VAL A 83 27.12 11.40 6.79
C VAL A 83 25.74 11.74 7.33
N ASN A 84 25.63 12.44 8.46
CA ASN A 84 24.37 12.78 9.10
C ASN A 84 24.09 14.27 8.98
N PHE A 85 23.00 14.63 8.29
CA PHE A 85 22.58 16.02 8.07
C PHE A 85 22.06 16.71 9.33
N PHE A 86 21.71 15.94 10.37
CA PHE A 86 21.06 16.41 11.60
C PHE A 86 22.04 16.48 12.78
N VAL A 87 23.31 16.73 12.50
CA VAL A 87 24.37 17.02 13.49
C VAL A 87 25.35 18.04 12.91
N ASP A 88 25.95 18.86 13.76
CA ASP A 88 27.03 19.78 13.38
C ASP A 88 28.22 19.71 14.36
N ASP A 89 29.31 20.41 14.05
CA ASP A 89 30.53 20.42 14.85
C ASP A 89 30.31 20.83 16.32
N SER A 90 29.26 21.61 16.62
CA SER A 90 28.96 22.04 17.99
C SER A 90 28.47 20.89 18.88
N TRP A 91 28.04 19.79 18.27
CA TRP A 91 27.60 18.58 18.95
C TRP A 91 28.69 17.52 19.12
N LEU A 92 29.91 17.72 18.61
CA LEU A 92 31.01 16.78 18.78
C LEU A 92 31.22 16.38 20.25
N GLY A 93 31.24 15.07 20.51
CA GLY A 93 31.36 14.50 21.85
C GLY A 93 30.10 14.56 22.71
N LYS A 94 29.00 15.16 22.23
CA LYS A 94 27.69 15.23 22.91
C LYS A 94 26.74 14.15 22.42
N SER A 95 25.57 14.00 23.06
CA SER A 95 24.57 12.99 22.71
C SER A 95 24.11 13.12 21.26
N ARG A 96 24.26 12.05 20.46
CA ARG A 96 23.77 12.02 19.08
C ARG A 96 22.24 11.98 19.03
N ALA A 97 21.61 11.27 19.97
CA ALA A 97 20.15 11.21 20.08
C ALA A 97 19.55 12.60 20.29
N GLU A 98 20.11 13.36 21.22
CA GLU A 98 19.68 14.72 21.53
C GLU A 98 19.87 15.66 20.35
N ALA A 99 21.07 15.64 19.74
CA ALA A 99 21.37 16.46 18.56
C ALA A 99 20.35 16.22 17.43
N CYS A 100 20.16 14.95 17.05
CA CYS A 100 19.25 14.58 15.97
C CYS A 100 17.81 14.97 16.29
N THR A 101 17.35 14.75 17.53
CA THR A 101 15.99 15.16 17.94
C THR A 101 15.80 16.66 17.81
N ASN A 102 16.76 17.47 18.26
CA ASN A 102 16.66 18.93 18.18
C ASN A 102 16.54 19.42 16.72
N PHE A 103 17.43 18.96 15.84
CA PHE A 103 17.40 19.37 14.43
C PHE A 103 16.16 18.82 13.68
N LEU A 104 15.69 17.62 14.00
CA LEU A 104 14.46 17.09 13.41
C LEU A 104 13.23 17.93 13.78
N LEU A 105 13.16 18.42 15.03
CA LEU A 105 12.05 19.27 15.49
C LEU A 105 12.00 20.64 14.79
N GLU A 106 13.12 21.12 14.25
CA GLU A 106 13.13 22.32 13.41
C GLU A 106 12.35 22.14 12.10
N LEU A 107 12.26 20.91 11.59
CA LEU A 107 11.53 20.62 10.34
C LEU A 107 10.01 20.76 10.52
N ASN A 108 9.49 20.42 11.70
CA ASN A 108 8.07 20.44 11.97
C ASN A 108 7.76 20.62 13.47
N PRO A 109 7.46 21.86 13.91
CA PRO A 109 7.15 22.17 15.31
C PRO A 109 5.87 21.52 15.87
N GLU A 110 5.02 20.92 15.02
CA GLU A 110 3.82 20.21 15.46
C GLU A 110 4.12 18.80 15.99
N VAL A 111 5.30 18.26 15.67
CA VAL A 111 5.74 16.93 16.09
C VAL A 111 6.38 17.00 17.47
N GLN A 112 6.11 15.99 18.31
CA GLN A 112 6.77 15.84 19.61
C GLN A 112 7.98 14.91 19.48
N GLY A 113 9.14 15.34 19.97
CA GLY A 113 10.39 14.59 19.86
C GLY A 113 11.03 14.37 21.22
N GLU A 114 11.37 13.12 21.52
CA GLU A 114 12.09 12.72 22.72
C GLU A 114 13.39 11.99 22.36
N TRP A 115 14.32 11.89 23.31
CA TRP A 115 15.56 11.14 23.15
C TRP A 115 15.90 10.38 24.43
N TYR A 116 16.66 9.30 24.26
CA TYR A 116 17.12 8.42 25.32
C TYR A 116 18.52 7.87 24.98
N PRO A 117 19.48 7.85 25.94
CA PRO A 117 19.36 8.31 27.32
C PRO A 117 19.31 9.84 27.42
N LYS A 118 18.81 10.37 28.55
CA LYS A 118 18.67 11.83 28.74
C LYS A 118 19.99 12.51 29.11
N THR A 119 20.93 11.75 29.65
CA THR A 119 22.28 12.22 29.96
C THR A 119 23.31 11.21 29.47
N GLN A 120 24.54 11.64 29.17
CA GLN A 120 25.58 10.74 28.66
C GLN A 120 26.08 9.72 29.69
N ASP A 121 25.94 10.03 30.99
CA ASP A 121 26.37 9.15 32.08
C ASP A 121 25.29 8.11 32.47
N GLU A 122 24.08 8.23 31.90
CA GLU A 122 22.99 7.29 32.15
C GLU A 122 23.21 5.99 31.37
N SER A 123 23.09 4.86 32.06
CA SER A 123 23.17 3.54 31.45
C SER A 123 22.05 3.31 30.44
N PHE A 124 22.40 2.80 29.26
CA PHE A 124 21.42 2.49 28.22
C PHE A 124 20.64 1.22 28.53
N HIS A 125 19.43 1.37 29.07
CA HIS A 125 18.49 0.29 29.37
C HIS A 125 17.25 0.39 28.49
N LEU A 126 17.25 -0.33 27.36
CA LEU A 126 16.13 -0.31 26.40
C LEU A 126 14.83 -0.86 27.00
N ASP A 127 14.92 -1.81 27.93
CA ASP A 127 13.78 -2.42 28.63
C ASP A 127 13.07 -1.41 29.54
N HIS A 128 13.83 -0.55 30.20
CA HIS A 128 13.28 0.55 30.99
C HIS A 128 12.54 1.55 30.10
N LEU A 129 13.11 1.93 28.94
CA LEU A 129 12.44 2.82 28.00
C LEU A 129 11.11 2.23 27.49
N LEU A 130 11.14 0.96 27.08
CA LEU A 130 9.96 0.26 26.56
C LEU A 130 8.85 0.11 27.60
N SER A 131 9.20 -0.05 28.88
CA SER A 131 8.22 -0.22 29.97
C SER A 131 7.69 1.09 30.54
N SER A 132 8.46 2.18 30.48
CA SER A 132 8.09 3.51 30.99
C SER A 132 7.39 4.40 29.95
N SER A 133 7.53 4.10 28.66
CA SER A 133 6.92 4.88 27.58
C SER A 133 5.48 4.42 27.27
N PRO A 134 4.61 5.33 26.76
CA PRO A 134 3.38 4.92 26.11
C PRO A 134 3.68 3.94 24.96
N THR A 135 2.75 3.02 24.70
CA THR A 135 2.93 2.04 23.62
C THR A 135 3.25 2.74 22.29
N PHE A 136 4.29 2.24 21.62
CA PHE A 136 4.70 2.73 20.31
C PHE A 136 3.80 2.15 19.22
N THR A 137 3.49 2.95 18.21
CA THR A 137 2.77 2.53 17.01
C THR A 137 3.65 1.62 16.15
N ILE A 138 4.93 1.98 15.95
CA ILE A 138 5.93 1.18 15.23
C ILE A 138 7.30 1.35 15.92
N ILE A 139 8.09 0.28 15.99
CA ILE A 139 9.51 0.34 16.35
C ILE A 139 10.36 0.16 15.08
N LEU A 140 11.11 1.20 14.72
CA LEU A 140 12.19 1.17 13.74
C LEU A 140 13.50 0.91 14.47
N TYR A 141 14.32 -0.01 13.98
CA TYR A 141 15.65 -0.23 14.55
C TYR A 141 16.72 -0.38 13.48
N ALA A 142 17.75 0.46 13.58
CA ALA A 142 18.90 0.45 12.70
C ALA A 142 19.94 -0.55 13.22
N LEU A 143 20.35 -1.47 12.35
CA LEU A 143 21.37 -2.48 12.60
C LEU A 143 22.75 -1.87 12.29
N PRO A 144 23.82 -2.34 12.96
CA PRO A 144 23.88 -3.53 13.80
C PRO A 144 23.44 -3.35 15.27
N LEU A 145 22.60 -4.27 15.77
CA LEU A 145 22.20 -4.27 17.19
C LEU A 145 22.58 -5.57 17.92
N PRO A 146 22.94 -5.48 19.22
CA PRO A 146 23.13 -6.65 20.06
C PRO A 146 21.90 -7.56 20.05
N HIS A 147 22.14 -8.88 20.05
CA HIS A 147 21.09 -9.88 19.91
C HIS A 147 20.03 -9.82 21.03
N ASP A 148 20.46 -9.53 22.26
CA ASP A 148 19.59 -9.32 23.42
C ASP A 148 18.64 -8.12 23.22
N GLN A 149 19.12 -7.02 22.63
CA GLN A 149 18.26 -5.87 22.31
C GLN A 149 17.27 -6.20 21.19
N VAL A 150 17.69 -6.92 20.14
CA VAL A 150 16.78 -7.37 19.07
C VAL A 150 15.69 -8.29 19.64
N GLN A 151 16.06 -9.24 20.50
CA GLN A 151 15.10 -10.11 21.18
C GLN A 151 14.13 -9.33 22.07
N LEU A 152 14.61 -8.32 22.79
CA LEU A 152 13.78 -7.46 23.62
C LEU A 152 12.73 -6.71 22.77
N ILE A 153 13.15 -6.12 21.64
CA ILE A 153 12.24 -5.45 20.69
C ILE A 153 11.19 -6.43 20.15
N GLN A 154 11.62 -7.63 19.75
CA GLN A 154 10.71 -8.66 19.23
C GLN A 154 9.69 -9.13 20.28
N ASN A 155 10.13 -9.34 21.52
CA ASN A 155 9.25 -9.74 22.63
C ASN A 155 8.23 -8.64 22.95
N TYR A 156 8.67 -7.39 22.97
CA TYR A 156 7.78 -6.24 23.15
C TYR A 156 6.75 -6.14 22.02
N SER A 157 7.22 -6.21 20.77
CA SER A 157 6.37 -6.18 19.57
C SER A 157 5.30 -7.28 19.58
N HIS A 158 5.69 -8.51 19.92
CA HIS A 158 4.76 -9.63 20.03
C HIS A 158 3.72 -9.41 21.13
N LYS A 159 4.16 -8.99 22.32
CA LYS A 159 3.29 -8.74 23.47
C LYS A 159 2.27 -7.63 23.20
N HIS A 160 2.70 -6.55 22.58
CA HIS A 160 1.87 -5.37 22.33
C HIS A 160 1.16 -5.39 20.98
N LYS A 161 1.40 -6.43 20.15
CA LYS A 161 0.88 -6.54 18.77
C LYS A 161 1.21 -5.30 17.94
N ILE A 162 2.47 -4.86 17.96
CA ILE A 162 2.92 -3.69 17.20
C ILE A 162 3.90 -4.07 16.08
N PRO A 163 3.85 -3.42 14.91
CA PRO A 163 4.82 -3.62 13.83
C PRO A 163 6.25 -3.22 14.22
N THR A 164 7.22 -3.87 13.58
CA THR A 164 8.62 -3.46 13.63
C THR A 164 9.24 -3.42 12.24
N ILE A 165 10.23 -2.55 12.06
CA ILE A 165 11.06 -2.52 10.86
C ILE A 165 12.53 -2.54 11.28
N ALA A 166 13.24 -3.57 10.83
CA ALA A 166 14.70 -3.61 10.88
C ALA A 166 15.27 -2.94 9.64
N VAL A 167 16.28 -2.09 9.77
CA VAL A 167 16.98 -1.52 8.62
C VAL A 167 18.49 -1.67 8.81
N HIS A 168 19.21 -2.04 7.75
CA HIS A 168 20.66 -2.13 7.75
C HIS A 168 21.22 -1.45 6.50
N SER A 169 22.16 -0.53 6.66
CA SER A 169 22.78 0.23 5.58
C SER A 169 24.29 0.15 5.74
N VAL A 170 24.99 -0.37 4.74
CA VAL A 170 26.44 -0.57 4.76
C VAL A 170 27.01 -0.32 3.36
N GLY A 171 27.89 0.68 3.25
CA GLY A 171 28.49 1.08 1.99
C GLY A 171 27.44 1.48 0.96
N TYR A 172 27.44 0.77 -0.18
CA TYR A 172 26.48 0.98 -1.28
C TYR A 172 25.20 0.14 -1.14
N TYR A 173 25.05 -0.63 -0.07
CA TYR A 173 23.98 -1.62 0.05
C TYR A 173 23.11 -1.36 1.27
N SER A 174 21.87 -1.77 1.18
CA SER A 174 21.00 -1.81 2.34
C SER A 174 19.93 -2.88 2.21
N TYR A 175 19.32 -3.22 3.33
CA TYR A 175 18.03 -3.90 3.32
C TYR A 175 17.17 -3.37 4.46
N PHE A 176 15.86 -3.57 4.34
CA PHE A 176 14.97 -3.47 5.49
C PHE A 176 14.00 -4.66 5.51
N LYS A 177 13.57 -5.00 6.73
CA LYS A 177 12.63 -6.08 6.98
C LYS A 177 11.46 -5.58 7.83
N THR A 178 10.27 -5.65 7.27
CA THR A 178 9.01 -5.34 7.94
C THR A 178 8.46 -6.59 8.61
N THR A 179 8.15 -6.50 9.90
CA THR A 179 7.47 -7.55 10.67
C THR A 179 6.15 -7.00 11.18
N LEU A 180 5.03 -7.57 10.70
CA LEU A 180 3.69 -7.18 11.13
C LEU A 180 3.18 -8.12 12.24
N PRO A 181 2.35 -7.62 13.18
CA PRO A 181 1.81 -8.40 14.27
C PRO A 181 0.66 -9.29 13.77
N GLY A 182 1.02 -10.43 13.17
CA GLY A 182 0.06 -11.35 12.59
C GLY A 182 -0.53 -10.87 11.27
N THR A 183 -1.79 -11.19 11.04
CA THR A 183 -2.53 -10.87 9.83
C THR A 183 -2.84 -9.37 9.76
N PHE A 184 -2.57 -8.74 8.63
CA PHE A 184 -2.75 -7.30 8.47
C PHE A 184 -3.70 -7.00 7.29
N PRO A 185 -4.97 -6.71 7.57
CA PRO A 185 -5.96 -6.40 6.54
C PRO A 185 -5.82 -4.96 6.03
N ILE A 186 -5.96 -4.79 4.71
CA ILE A 186 -5.94 -3.49 4.05
C ILE A 186 -7.16 -3.38 3.16
N VAL A 187 -8.02 -2.42 3.50
CA VAL A 187 -9.22 -2.11 2.71
C VAL A 187 -8.85 -1.19 1.55
N ASP A 188 -8.15 -0.09 1.85
CA ASP A 188 -7.80 0.92 0.86
C ASP A 188 -6.41 0.68 0.27
N THR A 189 -6.35 -0.20 -0.74
CA THR A 189 -5.09 -0.56 -1.41
C THR A 189 -4.65 0.44 -2.47
N HIS A 190 -5.42 1.52 -2.69
CA HIS A 190 -5.20 2.51 -3.76
C HIS A 190 -4.95 1.86 -5.13
N PRO A 191 -5.90 1.03 -5.62
CA PRO A 191 -5.83 0.48 -6.98
C PRO A 191 -5.83 1.61 -8.03
N ASP A 192 -5.29 1.32 -9.22
CA ASP A 192 -5.40 2.23 -10.36
C ASP A 192 -6.87 2.61 -10.61
N GLU A 193 -7.15 3.89 -10.88
CA GLU A 193 -8.52 4.38 -11.07
C GLU A 193 -9.28 3.56 -12.11
N THR A 194 -8.60 3.19 -13.19
CA THR A 194 -9.20 2.42 -14.27
C THR A 194 -9.53 0.97 -13.90
N ALA A 195 -8.95 0.43 -12.82
CA ALA A 195 -9.27 -0.91 -12.30
C ALA A 195 -10.54 -0.90 -11.45
N THR A 196 -10.85 0.23 -10.79
CA THR A 196 -12.02 0.39 -9.89
C THR A 196 -13.38 0.49 -10.58
N THR A 197 -13.38 0.58 -11.91
CA THR A 197 -14.59 0.80 -12.70
C THR A 197 -15.40 -0.48 -12.85
N ASP A 198 -16.59 -0.50 -12.25
CA ASP A 198 -17.59 -1.58 -12.38
C ASP A 198 -18.86 -1.05 -13.07
N LEU A 199 -18.94 -1.28 -14.39
CA LEU A 199 -20.04 -0.78 -15.23
C LEU A 199 -21.31 -1.63 -15.15
N ARG A 200 -21.28 -2.81 -14.53
CA ARG A 200 -22.44 -3.74 -14.47
C ARG A 200 -23.10 -4.09 -15.79
N LEU A 201 -22.34 -4.10 -16.90
CA LEU A 201 -22.86 -4.39 -18.24
C LEU A 201 -23.55 -5.75 -18.38
N LEU A 202 -23.08 -6.77 -17.64
CA LEU A 202 -23.63 -8.14 -17.71
C LEU A 202 -24.65 -8.44 -16.60
N ALA A 203 -24.83 -7.52 -15.66
CA ALA A 203 -25.79 -7.63 -14.56
C ALA A 203 -26.34 -6.24 -14.19
N PRO A 204 -26.95 -5.51 -15.15
CA PRO A 204 -27.50 -4.19 -14.89
C PRO A 204 -28.75 -4.30 -14.01
N TRP A 205 -29.02 -3.27 -13.22
CA TRP A 205 -30.22 -3.19 -12.39
C TRP A 205 -31.34 -2.41 -13.11
N PRO A 206 -32.62 -2.54 -12.69
CA PRO A 206 -33.76 -2.00 -13.42
C PRO A 206 -33.63 -0.52 -13.80
N GLU A 207 -33.18 0.32 -12.87
CA GLU A 207 -33.04 1.76 -13.08
C GLU A 207 -31.97 2.11 -14.13
N LEU A 208 -30.88 1.33 -14.21
CA LEU A 208 -29.86 1.50 -15.24
C LEU A 208 -30.37 1.05 -16.62
N LEU A 209 -31.12 -0.06 -16.67
CA LEU A 209 -31.74 -0.55 -17.89
C LEU A 209 -32.77 0.43 -18.43
N GLU A 210 -33.68 0.92 -17.58
CA GLU A 210 -34.71 1.89 -17.95
C GLU A 210 -34.09 3.16 -18.51
N PHE A 211 -33.04 3.68 -17.86
CA PHE A 211 -32.28 4.82 -18.36
C PHE A 211 -31.68 4.55 -19.75
N SER A 212 -30.98 3.42 -19.91
CA SER A 212 -30.37 3.05 -21.19
C SER A 212 -31.40 2.86 -22.31
N GLN A 213 -32.54 2.22 -22.01
CA GLN A 213 -33.62 1.98 -22.96
C GLN A 213 -34.29 3.30 -23.36
N SER A 214 -34.56 4.20 -22.42
CA SER A 214 -35.16 5.51 -22.73
C SER A 214 -34.30 6.35 -23.67
N MET A 215 -32.98 6.22 -23.57
CA MET A 215 -32.03 6.93 -24.45
C MET A 215 -31.86 6.27 -25.82
N THR A 216 -32.20 4.98 -25.95
CA THR A 216 -31.93 4.18 -27.16
C THR A 216 -33.19 3.62 -27.82
N GLU A 217 -34.38 4.03 -27.36
CA GLU A 217 -35.68 3.60 -27.89
C GLU A 217 -35.79 3.81 -29.41
N ASN A 218 -35.15 4.87 -29.91
CA ASN A 218 -35.14 5.20 -31.33
C ASN A 218 -33.73 5.58 -31.81
N ILE A 219 -32.72 4.82 -31.37
CA ILE A 219 -31.29 5.11 -31.58
C ILE A 219 -30.94 5.43 -33.05
N ASP A 220 -31.53 4.71 -34.00
CA ASP A 220 -31.26 4.87 -35.44
C ASP A 220 -31.75 6.20 -36.01
N ASN A 221 -32.74 6.83 -35.38
CA ASN A 221 -33.36 8.08 -35.85
C ASN A 221 -33.03 9.29 -34.97
N LEU A 222 -32.16 9.13 -33.96
CA LEU A 222 -31.61 10.27 -33.21
C LEU A 222 -30.86 11.21 -34.15
N ASP A 223 -30.90 12.51 -33.89
CA ASP A 223 -30.05 13.44 -34.61
C ASP A 223 -28.56 13.21 -34.28
N SER A 224 -27.66 13.71 -35.14
CA SER A 224 -26.21 13.46 -35.00
C SER A 224 -25.64 14.00 -33.68
N HIS A 225 -26.23 15.07 -33.12
CA HIS A 225 -25.79 15.60 -31.84
C HIS A 225 -26.21 14.69 -30.69
N GLU A 226 -27.45 14.23 -30.66
CA GLU A 226 -27.94 13.31 -29.62
C GLU A 226 -27.22 11.96 -29.67
N HIS A 227 -27.05 11.38 -30.87
CA HIS A 227 -26.37 10.11 -31.08
C HIS A 227 -24.89 10.15 -30.65
N GLY A 228 -24.16 11.20 -31.04
CA GLY A 228 -22.75 11.42 -30.69
C GLY A 228 -22.50 11.79 -29.21
N HIS A 229 -23.56 11.95 -28.41
CA HIS A 229 -23.48 12.20 -26.96
C HIS A 229 -24.16 11.13 -26.11
N LEU A 230 -24.50 9.98 -26.69
CA LEU A 230 -24.91 8.80 -25.92
C LEU A 230 -23.73 8.32 -25.07
N PRO A 231 -23.88 8.15 -23.74
CA PRO A 231 -22.81 7.62 -22.92
C PRO A 231 -22.40 6.23 -23.38
N MET A 232 -21.11 5.96 -23.33
CA MET A 232 -20.53 4.65 -23.65
C MET A 232 -21.27 3.46 -22.99
N VAL A 233 -21.67 3.59 -21.72
CA VAL A 233 -22.42 2.56 -20.98
C VAL A 233 -23.77 2.26 -21.65
N VAL A 234 -24.47 3.29 -22.11
CA VAL A 234 -25.78 3.19 -22.76
C VAL A 234 -25.65 2.51 -24.13
N ILE A 235 -24.62 2.88 -24.90
CA ILE A 235 -24.29 2.24 -26.19
C ILE A 235 -24.06 0.73 -25.96
N LEU A 236 -23.19 0.39 -25.01
CA LEU A 236 -22.84 -1.00 -24.73
C LEU A 236 -24.04 -1.81 -24.26
N LEU A 237 -24.87 -1.29 -23.34
CA LEU A 237 -26.07 -1.98 -22.87
C LEU A 237 -27.07 -2.25 -24.01
N HIS A 238 -27.28 -1.28 -24.88
CA HIS A 238 -28.17 -1.42 -26.04
C HIS A 238 -27.71 -2.56 -26.97
N TYR A 239 -26.45 -2.54 -27.41
CA TYR A 239 -25.95 -3.58 -28.31
C TYR A 239 -25.76 -4.93 -27.62
N LEU A 240 -25.50 -4.97 -26.30
CA LEU A 240 -25.48 -6.23 -25.55
C LEU A 240 -26.86 -6.90 -25.52
N GLU A 241 -27.94 -6.13 -25.46
CA GLU A 241 -29.29 -6.70 -25.54
C GLU A 241 -29.56 -7.28 -26.93
N GLN A 242 -29.21 -6.56 -28.01
CA GLN A 242 -29.31 -7.10 -29.37
C GLN A 242 -28.46 -8.37 -29.55
N TRP A 243 -27.25 -8.37 -28.99
CA TRP A 243 -26.37 -9.54 -29.01
C TRP A 243 -27.04 -10.73 -28.33
N LYS A 244 -27.62 -10.53 -27.14
CA LYS A 244 -28.34 -11.57 -26.40
C LYS A 244 -29.51 -12.13 -27.23
N GLU A 245 -30.31 -11.28 -27.85
CA GLU A 245 -31.42 -11.72 -28.70
C GLU A 245 -30.93 -12.61 -29.85
N ALA A 246 -29.83 -12.24 -30.50
CA ALA A 246 -29.24 -13.01 -31.59
C ALA A 246 -28.53 -14.30 -31.13
N HIS A 247 -28.11 -14.40 -29.87
CA HIS A 247 -27.28 -15.49 -29.34
C HIS A 247 -27.98 -16.26 -28.19
N GLY A 248 -29.31 -16.33 -28.19
CA GLY A 248 -30.07 -17.15 -27.25
C GLY A 248 -29.91 -16.76 -25.79
N GLY A 249 -29.72 -15.46 -25.51
CA GLY A 249 -29.55 -14.90 -24.18
C GLY A 249 -28.10 -14.86 -23.66
N ALA A 250 -27.12 -15.34 -24.44
CA ALA A 250 -25.71 -15.37 -24.02
C ALA A 250 -25.01 -14.01 -24.24
N TYR A 251 -24.04 -13.69 -23.38
CA TYR A 251 -23.17 -12.50 -23.50
C TYR A 251 -21.87 -12.81 -24.27
N PRO A 252 -21.26 -11.80 -24.93
CA PRO A 252 -20.01 -11.97 -25.66
C PRO A 252 -18.79 -11.95 -24.72
N THR A 253 -18.54 -13.05 -24.00
CA THR A 253 -17.49 -13.09 -22.97
C THR A 253 -16.18 -13.73 -23.44
N SER A 254 -16.19 -14.56 -24.49
CA SER A 254 -14.97 -15.14 -25.05
C SER A 254 -14.20 -14.10 -25.89
N TYR A 255 -12.90 -14.30 -26.11
CA TYR A 255 -12.11 -13.39 -26.95
C TYR A 255 -12.69 -13.25 -28.37
N ILE A 256 -13.17 -14.36 -28.94
CA ILE A 256 -13.77 -14.39 -30.27
C ILE A 256 -15.08 -13.59 -30.27
N ASP A 257 -15.96 -13.85 -29.30
CA ASP A 257 -17.25 -13.16 -29.20
C ASP A 257 -17.06 -11.67 -28.92
N LYS A 258 -16.12 -11.29 -28.06
CA LYS A 258 -15.77 -9.88 -27.82
C LYS A 258 -15.28 -9.19 -29.08
N THR A 259 -14.51 -9.87 -29.90
CA THR A 259 -14.01 -9.31 -31.16
C THR A 259 -15.16 -9.10 -32.14
N ALA A 260 -16.07 -10.06 -32.24
CA ALA A 260 -17.27 -9.93 -33.05
C ALA A 260 -18.22 -8.83 -32.53
N PHE A 261 -18.48 -8.79 -31.23
CA PHE A 261 -19.30 -7.76 -30.59
C PHE A 261 -18.72 -6.37 -30.76
N ARG A 262 -17.40 -6.22 -30.59
CA ARG A 262 -16.68 -4.96 -30.86
C ARG A 262 -16.88 -4.50 -32.30
N LYS A 263 -16.87 -5.44 -33.26
CA LYS A 263 -17.16 -5.13 -34.66
C LYS A 263 -18.61 -4.66 -34.85
N THR A 264 -19.59 -5.30 -34.20
CA THR A 264 -20.99 -4.88 -34.23
C THR A 264 -21.17 -3.44 -33.75
N VAL A 265 -20.56 -3.07 -32.60
CA VAL A 265 -20.61 -1.69 -32.10
C VAL A 265 -19.92 -0.72 -33.08
N SER A 266 -18.81 -1.14 -33.69
CA SER A 266 -18.09 -0.34 -34.68
C SER A 266 -18.87 -0.11 -35.98
N GLU A 267 -19.66 -1.08 -36.43
CA GLU A 267 -20.48 -0.96 -37.64
C GLU A 267 -21.70 -0.06 -37.42
N ALA A 268 -22.10 0.15 -36.16
CA ALA A 268 -23.17 1.06 -35.79
C ALA A 268 -22.75 2.53 -35.63
N MET A 269 -21.44 2.81 -35.56
CA MET A 269 -20.91 4.16 -35.46
C MET A 269 -21.17 4.94 -36.75
N ARG A 270 -21.70 6.17 -36.63
CA ARG A 270 -21.94 7.04 -37.78
C ARG A 270 -20.62 7.68 -38.24
N THR A 271 -20.40 7.69 -39.55
CA THR A 271 -19.19 8.26 -40.17
C THR A 271 -19.52 9.38 -41.16
N ASP A 272 -20.81 9.61 -41.42
CA ASP A 272 -21.36 10.66 -42.28
C ASP A 272 -21.53 12.01 -41.55
N ASN A 273 -20.61 12.31 -40.64
CA ASN A 273 -20.54 13.56 -39.90
C ASN A 273 -19.24 14.33 -40.23
N PRO A 274 -19.12 15.63 -39.87
CA PRO A 274 -17.93 16.42 -40.18
C PRO A 274 -16.61 15.90 -39.56
N GLU A 275 -16.71 15.09 -38.51
CA GLU A 275 -15.59 14.56 -37.72
C GLU A 275 -15.11 13.19 -38.25
N GLY A 276 -15.91 12.51 -39.09
CA GLY A 276 -15.59 11.22 -39.69
C GLY A 276 -15.77 10.01 -38.77
N GLY A 277 -16.39 10.20 -37.60
CA GLY A 277 -16.60 9.18 -36.56
C GLY A 277 -17.26 9.78 -35.32
N GLU A 278 -17.46 8.99 -34.27
CA GLU A 278 -18.10 9.44 -33.03
C GLU A 278 -17.27 8.99 -31.81
N GLU A 279 -16.72 9.95 -31.05
CA GLU A 279 -15.82 9.69 -29.92
C GLU A 279 -16.46 8.76 -28.86
N ASN A 280 -17.75 8.90 -28.58
CA ASN A 280 -18.47 8.05 -27.63
C ASN A 280 -18.57 6.58 -28.09
N PHE A 281 -18.68 6.32 -29.40
CA PHE A 281 -18.61 4.98 -29.95
C PHE A 281 -17.18 4.44 -29.93
N GLU A 282 -16.18 5.27 -30.21
CA GLU A 282 -14.76 4.89 -30.08
C GLU A 282 -14.43 4.46 -28.64
N GLU A 283 -14.91 5.20 -27.63
CA GLU A 283 -14.83 4.84 -26.22
C GLU A 283 -15.51 3.47 -25.96
N ALA A 284 -16.70 3.25 -26.51
CA ALA A 284 -17.44 1.99 -26.32
C ALA A 284 -16.69 0.80 -26.91
N ILE A 285 -16.18 0.97 -28.13
CA ILE A 285 -15.36 -0.02 -28.85
C ILE A 285 -14.08 -0.35 -28.06
N ALA A 286 -13.42 0.66 -27.48
CA ALA A 286 -12.22 0.45 -26.67
C ALA A 286 -12.53 -0.25 -25.34
N ALA A 287 -13.69 0.02 -24.75
CA ALA A 287 -14.11 -0.54 -23.46
C ALA A 287 -14.52 -2.03 -23.52
N VAL A 288 -14.95 -2.56 -24.67
CA VAL A 288 -15.46 -3.94 -24.82
C VAL A 288 -14.54 -4.97 -24.16
N MET A 289 -13.25 -4.95 -24.51
CA MET A 289 -12.31 -5.99 -24.06
C MET A 289 -12.18 -6.02 -22.54
N LYS A 290 -12.16 -4.83 -21.93
CA LYS A 290 -11.91 -4.62 -20.52
C LYS A 290 -13.17 -4.80 -19.65
N HIS A 291 -14.32 -4.31 -20.10
CA HIS A 291 -15.51 -4.17 -19.25
C HIS A 291 -16.62 -5.19 -19.52
N VAL A 292 -16.66 -5.82 -20.70
CA VAL A 292 -17.60 -6.91 -21.00
C VAL A 292 -17.01 -8.21 -20.43
N VAL A 293 -16.94 -8.32 -19.11
CA VAL A 293 -16.31 -9.44 -18.40
C VAL A 293 -17.30 -9.97 -17.37
N THR A 294 -17.39 -11.30 -17.25
CA THR A 294 -18.18 -11.94 -16.19
C THR A 294 -17.60 -11.55 -14.84
N PRO A 295 -18.38 -10.92 -13.94
CA PRO A 295 -17.92 -10.62 -12.60
C PRO A 295 -17.47 -11.89 -11.90
N SER A 296 -16.33 -11.83 -11.21
CA SER A 296 -15.82 -12.94 -10.43
C SER A 296 -15.22 -12.44 -9.12
N LEU A 297 -15.28 -13.27 -8.08
CA LEU A 297 -14.68 -12.95 -6.79
C LEU A 297 -13.14 -12.97 -6.94
N PRO A 298 -12.44 -11.85 -6.72
CA PRO A 298 -10.99 -11.79 -6.80
C PRO A 298 -10.33 -12.75 -5.82
N SER A 299 -9.15 -13.27 -6.17
CA SER A 299 -8.44 -14.25 -5.32
C SER A 299 -8.07 -13.67 -3.96
N SER A 300 -7.69 -12.39 -3.88
CA SER A 300 -7.36 -11.73 -2.62
C SER A 300 -8.57 -11.61 -1.71
N LEU A 301 -9.74 -11.21 -2.23
CA LEU A 301 -10.96 -11.14 -1.44
C LEU A 301 -11.45 -12.54 -1.04
N ARG A 302 -11.30 -13.55 -1.90
CA ARG A 302 -11.59 -14.95 -1.53
C ARG A 302 -10.76 -15.40 -0.32
N GLN A 303 -9.46 -15.08 -0.30
CA GLN A 303 -8.61 -15.36 0.87
C GLN A 303 -9.11 -14.69 2.15
N VAL A 304 -9.69 -13.49 2.05
CA VAL A 304 -10.32 -12.80 3.18
C VAL A 304 -11.59 -13.54 3.63
N PHE A 305 -12.46 -13.94 2.71
CA PHE A 305 -13.70 -14.67 3.00
C PHE A 305 -13.49 -16.07 3.59
N ASP A 306 -12.39 -16.71 3.22
CA ASP A 306 -12.01 -18.06 3.65
C ASP A 306 -11.07 -18.04 4.87
N TYR A 307 -10.76 -16.85 5.41
CA TYR A 307 -9.84 -16.72 6.53
C TYR A 307 -10.38 -17.41 7.79
N VAL A 308 -9.55 -18.26 8.41
CA VAL A 308 -9.89 -18.96 9.65
C VAL A 308 -9.26 -18.24 10.84
N HIS A 309 -10.11 -17.58 11.63
CA HIS A 309 -9.73 -16.89 12.86
C HIS A 309 -9.16 -17.86 13.91
N GLN A 310 -8.11 -17.44 14.63
CA GLN A 310 -7.67 -18.17 15.83
C GLN A 310 -8.11 -17.51 17.13
N ASP A 311 -8.22 -16.19 17.13
CA ASP A 311 -8.69 -15.43 18.26
C ASP A 311 -10.19 -15.15 18.05
N PRO A 312 -11.09 -15.71 18.87
CA PRO A 312 -12.52 -15.44 18.76
C PRO A 312 -12.88 -13.96 18.88
N GLU A 313 -12.02 -13.15 19.52
CA GLU A 313 -12.25 -11.70 19.63
C GLU A 313 -11.95 -10.96 18.33
N GLU A 314 -11.13 -11.50 17.42
CA GLU A 314 -10.90 -10.89 16.10
C GLU A 314 -12.19 -10.82 15.29
N ILE A 315 -13.05 -11.84 15.41
CA ILE A 315 -14.32 -11.95 14.67
C ILE A 315 -15.22 -10.74 14.95
N LYS A 316 -15.11 -10.15 16.15
CA LYS A 316 -15.92 -9.00 16.59
C LYS A 316 -15.33 -7.66 16.15
N SER A 317 -14.14 -7.63 15.54
CA SER A 317 -13.55 -6.38 15.06
C SER A 317 -14.32 -5.85 13.84
N GLY A 318 -14.36 -4.52 13.69
CA GLY A 318 -15.10 -3.87 12.60
C GLY A 318 -14.76 -4.43 11.21
N PHE A 319 -13.47 -4.64 10.91
CA PHE A 319 -13.06 -5.21 9.62
C PHE A 319 -13.71 -6.58 9.33
N TRP A 320 -13.69 -7.49 10.30
CA TRP A 320 -14.20 -8.86 10.12
C TRP A 320 -15.72 -8.92 10.16
N VAL A 321 -16.37 -8.06 10.94
CA VAL A 321 -17.83 -7.89 10.91
C VAL A 321 -18.30 -7.41 9.53
N ILE A 322 -17.64 -6.39 8.97
CA ILE A 322 -17.97 -5.87 7.63
C ILE A 322 -17.66 -6.92 6.56
N THR A 323 -16.56 -7.65 6.69
CA THR A 323 -16.22 -8.78 5.81
C THR A 323 -17.34 -9.80 5.74
N GLU A 324 -17.86 -10.25 6.88
CA GLU A 324 -18.95 -11.22 6.94
C GLU A 324 -20.24 -10.65 6.33
N ALA A 325 -20.55 -9.37 6.56
CA ALA A 325 -21.69 -8.71 5.94
C ALA A 325 -21.58 -8.66 4.40
N VAL A 326 -20.42 -8.32 3.86
CA VAL A 326 -20.17 -8.31 2.41
C VAL A 326 -20.18 -9.72 1.83
N LYS A 327 -19.68 -10.72 2.57
CA LYS A 327 -19.77 -12.13 2.17
C LYS A 327 -21.22 -12.57 2.03
N ARG A 328 -22.09 -12.25 3.00
CA ARG A 328 -23.53 -12.54 2.91
C ARG A 328 -24.19 -11.83 1.74
N PHE A 329 -23.85 -10.56 1.51
CA PHE A 329 -24.32 -9.82 0.33
C PHE A 329 -23.92 -10.54 -0.96
N TYR A 330 -22.66 -10.99 -1.05
CA TYR A 330 -22.17 -11.74 -2.21
C TYR A 330 -22.89 -13.09 -2.39
N ASP A 331 -23.11 -13.83 -1.31
CA ASP A 331 -23.81 -15.12 -1.35
C ASP A 331 -25.29 -14.97 -1.76
N GLU A 332 -25.94 -13.88 -1.34
CA GLU A 332 -27.34 -13.57 -1.69
C GLU A 332 -27.47 -13.08 -3.15
N HIS A 333 -26.61 -12.15 -3.57
CA HIS A 333 -26.76 -11.47 -4.87
C HIS A 333 -25.88 -12.03 -5.98
N GLY A 334 -24.95 -12.94 -5.66
CA GLY A 334 -23.95 -13.46 -6.60
C GLY A 334 -22.95 -12.42 -7.12
N ARG A 335 -22.85 -11.27 -6.45
CA ARG A 335 -22.06 -10.11 -6.88
C ARG A 335 -21.67 -9.24 -5.69
N LEU A 336 -20.59 -8.48 -5.82
CA LEU A 336 -20.17 -7.51 -4.81
C LEU A 336 -21.06 -6.25 -4.83
N PRO A 337 -21.04 -5.42 -3.77
CA PRO A 337 -21.63 -4.07 -3.80
C PRO A 337 -21.06 -3.23 -4.94
N VAL A 338 -21.86 -2.36 -5.55
CA VAL A 338 -21.34 -1.46 -6.60
C VAL A 338 -20.51 -0.33 -5.97
N PRO A 339 -19.32 0.02 -6.53
CA PRO A 339 -18.48 1.09 -5.98
C PRO A 339 -19.08 2.51 -6.11
N GLY A 340 -20.04 2.70 -7.02
CA GLY A 340 -20.71 3.98 -7.26
C GLY A 340 -19.93 5.00 -8.12
N GLY A 341 -18.65 4.74 -8.40
CA GLY A 341 -17.84 5.55 -9.31
C GLY A 341 -18.06 5.21 -10.78
N LEU A 342 -17.96 6.22 -11.64
CA LEU A 342 -17.92 6.06 -13.09
C LEU A 342 -16.69 6.79 -13.64
N PRO A 343 -16.05 6.26 -14.69
CA PRO A 343 -15.01 6.99 -15.41
C PRO A 343 -15.59 8.21 -16.11
N ASP A 344 -14.73 9.15 -16.49
CA ASP A 344 -15.10 10.19 -17.46
C ASP A 344 -15.42 9.53 -18.81
N MET A 345 -16.38 10.10 -19.54
CA MET A 345 -16.80 9.60 -20.86
C MET A 345 -17.51 10.68 -21.65
N LYS A 346 -17.48 10.56 -22.97
CA LYS A 346 -18.18 11.47 -23.88
C LYS A 346 -19.70 11.36 -23.71
N ALA A 347 -20.31 12.42 -23.18
CA ALA A 347 -21.76 12.58 -23.06
C ALA A 347 -22.12 14.05 -22.82
N GLN A 348 -23.40 14.42 -22.96
CA GLN A 348 -23.88 15.71 -22.45
C GLN A 348 -23.77 15.76 -20.92
N SER A 349 -23.42 16.91 -20.35
CA SER A 349 -23.18 17.04 -18.91
C SER A 349 -24.39 16.63 -18.05
N ASN A 350 -25.60 16.99 -18.46
CA ASN A 350 -26.84 16.60 -17.79
C ASN A 350 -27.08 15.08 -17.84
N VAL A 351 -26.77 14.43 -18.96
CA VAL A 351 -26.90 12.98 -19.15
C VAL A 351 -25.87 12.24 -18.29
N TYR A 352 -24.60 12.68 -18.32
CA TYR A 352 -23.54 12.10 -17.50
C TYR A 352 -23.86 12.21 -16.00
N ILE A 353 -24.32 13.38 -15.53
CA ILE A 353 -24.72 13.57 -14.12
C ILE A 353 -25.87 12.64 -13.73
N LYS A 354 -26.88 12.46 -14.61
CA LYS A 354 -27.97 11.50 -14.36
C LYS A 354 -27.45 10.07 -14.23
N LEU A 355 -26.61 9.63 -15.16
CA LEU A 355 -26.00 8.30 -15.11
C LEU A 355 -25.16 8.12 -13.84
N GLN A 356 -24.34 9.11 -13.49
CA GLN A 356 -23.53 9.10 -12.27
C GLN A 356 -24.41 8.98 -11.00
N ASN A 357 -25.54 9.68 -10.95
CA ASN A 357 -26.47 9.58 -9.82
C ASN A 357 -27.13 8.20 -9.73
N ILE A 358 -27.43 7.54 -10.85
CA ILE A 358 -27.96 6.17 -10.87
C ILE A 358 -26.96 5.20 -10.20
N TYR A 359 -25.67 5.29 -10.50
CA TYR A 359 -24.63 4.46 -9.87
C TYR A 359 -24.43 4.81 -8.39
N LYS A 360 -24.37 6.11 -8.05
CA LYS A 360 -24.23 6.56 -6.65
C LYS A 360 -25.38 6.09 -5.78
N GLU A 361 -26.61 6.16 -6.28
CA GLU A 361 -27.79 5.73 -5.53
C GLU A 361 -27.79 4.22 -5.32
N ARG A 362 -27.44 3.45 -6.35
CA ARG A 362 -27.27 2.00 -6.20
C ARG A 362 -26.18 1.65 -5.18
N ALA A 363 -25.07 2.37 -5.18
CA ALA A 363 -23.99 2.17 -4.21
C ALA A 363 -24.46 2.44 -2.78
N ARG A 364 -25.22 3.52 -2.55
CA ARG A 364 -25.80 3.83 -1.24
C ARG A 364 -26.78 2.76 -0.76
N GLN A 365 -27.59 2.21 -1.66
CA GLN A 365 -28.51 1.11 -1.34
C GLN A 365 -27.73 -0.15 -0.94
N ASP A 366 -26.73 -0.54 -1.73
CA ASP A 366 -25.89 -1.70 -1.43
C ASP A 366 -25.13 -1.51 -0.09
N VAL A 367 -24.56 -0.32 0.15
CA VAL A 367 -23.91 0.05 1.43
C VAL A 367 -24.89 -0.01 2.59
N GLY A 368 -26.12 0.49 2.41
CA GLY A 368 -27.16 0.44 3.43
C GLY A 368 -27.51 -0.99 3.85
N GLN A 369 -27.67 -1.90 2.88
CA GLN A 369 -27.92 -3.32 3.14
C GLN A 369 -26.75 -3.98 3.88
N VAL A 370 -25.51 -3.69 3.46
CA VAL A 370 -24.30 -4.22 4.14
C VAL A 370 -24.21 -3.67 5.57
N LEU A 371 -24.48 -2.38 5.79
CA LEU A 371 -24.46 -1.76 7.11
C LEU A 371 -25.51 -2.35 8.05
N GLU A 372 -26.73 -2.57 7.57
CA GLU A 372 -27.79 -3.23 8.34
C GLU A 372 -27.38 -4.65 8.73
N THR A 373 -26.84 -5.41 7.77
CA THR A 373 -26.32 -6.75 8.00
C THR A 373 -25.20 -6.73 9.03
N ALA A 374 -24.23 -5.84 8.87
CA ALA A 374 -23.09 -5.68 9.78
C ALA A 374 -23.57 -5.38 11.21
N ARG A 375 -24.49 -4.44 11.38
CA ARG A 375 -25.06 -4.09 12.70
C ARG A 375 -25.85 -5.21 13.37
N SER A 376 -26.39 -6.14 12.59
CA SER A 376 -27.05 -7.33 13.12
C SER A 376 -26.09 -8.39 13.66
N LEU A 377 -24.81 -8.34 13.27
CA LEU A 377 -23.79 -9.32 13.69
C LEU A 377 -23.25 -9.02 15.10
N PRO A 378 -22.75 -10.05 15.82
CA PRO A 378 -22.06 -9.87 17.09
C PRO A 378 -20.83 -8.96 16.94
N GLY A 379 -20.79 -7.84 17.68
CA GLY A 379 -19.70 -6.85 17.60
C GLY A 379 -19.94 -5.74 16.56
N GLY A 380 -21.05 -5.79 15.82
CA GLY A 380 -21.34 -4.86 14.74
C GLY A 380 -22.15 -3.61 15.11
N GLN A 381 -22.64 -3.52 16.34
CA GLN A 381 -23.61 -2.50 16.77
C GLN A 381 -23.10 -1.07 16.53
N ASP A 382 -21.80 -0.85 16.77
CA ASP A 382 -21.14 0.45 16.68
C ASP A 382 -20.27 0.60 15.41
N VAL A 383 -20.49 -0.24 14.39
CA VAL A 383 -19.76 -0.12 13.11
C VAL A 383 -20.05 1.23 12.47
N ASP A 384 -18.97 1.93 12.13
CA ASP A 384 -18.97 3.22 11.48
C ASP A 384 -19.46 3.10 10.02
N PRO A 385 -20.52 3.83 9.63
CA PRO A 385 -20.99 3.88 8.24
C PRO A 385 -19.90 4.22 7.23
N GLU A 386 -18.95 5.11 7.57
CA GLU A 386 -17.87 5.50 6.66
C GLU A 386 -16.91 4.33 6.38
N GLN A 387 -16.68 3.46 7.36
CA GLN A 387 -15.88 2.24 7.18
C GLN A 387 -16.60 1.24 6.27
N VAL A 388 -17.92 1.12 6.36
CA VAL A 388 -18.71 0.25 5.47
C VAL A 388 -18.67 0.77 4.05
N GLU A 389 -18.87 2.07 3.85
CA GLU A 389 -18.78 2.71 2.53
C GLU A 389 -17.41 2.48 1.88
N LEU A 390 -16.32 2.73 2.64
CA LEU A 390 -14.96 2.49 2.17
C LEU A 390 -14.72 1.02 1.82
N PHE A 391 -15.24 0.10 2.62
CA PHE A 391 -15.12 -1.35 2.38
C PHE A 391 -15.89 -1.77 1.13
N CYS A 392 -17.15 -1.35 0.96
CA CYS A 392 -17.95 -1.66 -0.22
C CYS A 392 -17.31 -1.12 -1.49
N LYS A 393 -16.82 0.12 -1.45
CA LYS A 393 -16.13 0.77 -2.58
C LYS A 393 -14.88 0.00 -3.01
N ASN A 394 -14.11 -0.51 -2.05
CA ASN A 394 -12.83 -1.18 -2.29
C ASN A 394 -12.90 -2.70 -2.27
N ALA A 395 -14.08 -3.31 -2.09
CA ALA A 395 -14.24 -4.74 -1.87
C ALA A 395 -13.39 -5.63 -2.82
N PRO A 396 -13.38 -5.39 -4.15
CA PRO A 396 -12.59 -6.21 -5.08
C PRO A 396 -11.06 -6.15 -4.85
N PHE A 397 -10.56 -5.11 -4.18
CA PHE A 397 -9.13 -4.81 -4.04
C PHE A 397 -8.60 -5.04 -2.63
N ILE A 398 -9.45 -5.49 -1.70
CA ILE A 398 -9.04 -5.78 -0.33
C ILE A 398 -7.97 -6.86 -0.33
N LYS A 399 -6.96 -6.67 0.51
CA LYS A 399 -5.85 -7.60 0.68
C LYS A 399 -5.63 -7.96 2.14
N LEU A 400 -5.13 -9.17 2.34
CA LEU A 400 -4.75 -9.71 3.62
C LEU A 400 -3.25 -10.03 3.61
N ILE A 401 -2.44 -9.19 4.25
CA ILE A 401 -1.00 -9.44 4.37
C ILE A 401 -0.76 -10.44 5.49
N ASN A 402 0.20 -11.34 5.30
CA ASN A 402 0.52 -12.43 6.24
C ASN A 402 -0.66 -13.37 6.51
N ALA A 403 -1.50 -13.63 5.51
CA ALA A 403 -2.51 -14.67 5.59
C ALA A 403 -1.83 -16.02 5.89
N ARG A 404 -2.28 -16.70 6.95
CA ARG A 404 -1.71 -18.00 7.34
C ARG A 404 -1.93 -19.03 6.23
N GLY A 405 -0.85 -19.72 5.86
CA GLY A 405 -0.81 -20.62 4.70
C GLY A 405 0.21 -20.17 3.66
N ASP A 406 0.61 -18.90 3.70
CA ASP A 406 1.79 -18.44 2.99
C ASP A 406 3.04 -19.05 3.63
N LYS A 407 3.64 -19.99 2.90
CA LYS A 407 4.85 -20.69 3.33
C LYS A 407 5.99 -19.68 3.36
N THR A 408 6.43 -19.28 4.56
CA THR A 408 7.76 -18.69 4.74
C THR A 408 8.77 -19.70 4.23
N THR A 409 9.50 -19.33 3.17
CA THR A 409 10.53 -20.19 2.59
C THR A 409 11.75 -20.10 3.49
N SER A 410 12.25 -21.25 3.94
CA SER A 410 13.49 -21.29 4.71
C SER A 410 14.65 -20.72 3.87
N LEU A 411 15.58 -20.04 4.53
CA LEU A 411 16.64 -19.29 3.85
C LEU A 411 17.49 -20.16 2.91
N ASP A 412 17.74 -21.42 3.30
CA ASP A 412 18.42 -22.43 2.48
C ASP A 412 17.66 -22.72 1.17
N LYS A 413 16.34 -22.93 1.24
CA LYS A 413 15.49 -23.20 0.08
C LYS A 413 15.38 -21.99 -0.84
N LEU A 414 15.33 -20.78 -0.27
CA LEU A 414 15.33 -19.57 -1.08
C LEU A 414 16.64 -19.47 -1.86
N VAL A 415 17.79 -19.64 -1.19
CA VAL A 415 19.10 -19.60 -1.83
C VAL A 415 19.19 -20.64 -2.94
N GLU A 416 18.65 -21.84 -2.73
CA GLU A 416 18.59 -22.87 -3.76
C GLU A 416 17.79 -22.46 -5.00
N GLN A 417 16.62 -21.87 -4.80
CA GLN A 417 15.78 -21.37 -5.88
C GLN A 417 16.47 -20.24 -6.64
N GLU A 418 17.09 -19.32 -5.92
CA GLU A 418 17.75 -18.15 -6.50
C GLU A 418 19.04 -18.52 -7.24
N LEU A 419 19.80 -19.51 -6.75
CA LEU A 419 20.93 -20.05 -7.50
C LEU A 419 20.48 -20.70 -8.82
N ALA A 420 19.38 -21.45 -8.81
CA ALA A 420 18.82 -22.02 -10.04
C ALA A 420 18.31 -20.94 -11.00
N ASN A 421 17.70 -19.87 -10.48
CA ASN A 421 17.27 -18.71 -11.27
C ASN A 421 18.48 -17.97 -11.88
N ASP A 422 19.56 -17.80 -11.13
CA ASP A 422 20.81 -17.19 -11.61
C ASP A 422 21.45 -18.02 -12.73
N GLU A 423 21.45 -19.36 -12.61
CA GLU A 423 21.91 -20.26 -13.67
C GLU A 423 21.08 -20.10 -14.94
N MET A 424 19.75 -20.04 -14.83
CA MET A 424 18.87 -19.78 -15.98
C MET A 424 19.08 -18.39 -16.60
N SER A 425 19.31 -17.37 -15.76
CA SER A 425 19.57 -15.99 -16.18
C SER A 425 20.83 -15.89 -17.06
N ALA A 426 21.87 -16.70 -16.76
CA ALA A 426 23.09 -16.76 -17.55
C ALA A 426 22.83 -17.19 -19.02
N PHE A 427 21.73 -17.90 -19.29
CA PHE A 427 21.31 -18.31 -20.64
C PHE A 427 20.28 -17.37 -21.27
N ALA A 428 19.49 -16.65 -20.46
CA ALA A 428 18.39 -15.78 -20.91
C ALA A 428 18.84 -14.39 -21.39
N GLY A 429 20.10 -14.01 -21.16
CA GLY A 429 20.68 -12.73 -21.58
C GLY A 429 20.61 -11.63 -20.52
N PRO A 430 21.10 -10.41 -20.83
CA PRO A 430 21.29 -9.33 -19.85
C PRO A 430 20.00 -8.73 -19.27
N GLU A 431 18.83 -9.12 -19.78
CA GLU A 431 17.53 -8.62 -19.32
C GLU A 431 17.02 -9.30 -18.05
N MET A 432 17.61 -10.44 -17.65
CA MET A 432 17.25 -11.12 -16.40
C MET A 432 18.30 -10.79 -15.31
N PRO A 433 17.99 -9.92 -14.35
CA PRO A 433 18.95 -9.50 -13.34
C PRO A 433 19.21 -10.63 -12.34
N LEU A 434 20.47 -10.79 -11.94
CA LEU A 434 20.88 -11.78 -10.96
C LEU A 434 20.34 -11.47 -9.56
N SER A 435 20.11 -12.48 -8.74
CA SER A 435 19.61 -12.35 -7.37
C SER A 435 20.48 -11.46 -6.48
N LEU A 436 19.85 -10.69 -5.59
CA LEU A 436 20.47 -9.89 -4.52
C LEU A 436 20.59 -10.65 -3.19
N VAL A 437 20.21 -11.93 -3.13
CA VAL A 437 20.39 -12.77 -1.93
C VAL A 437 21.83 -12.79 -1.39
N PRO A 438 22.90 -12.77 -2.22
CA PRO A 438 24.27 -12.64 -1.70
C PRO A 438 24.45 -11.39 -0.83
N LEU A 439 23.91 -10.24 -1.26
CA LEU A 439 23.98 -8.98 -0.50
C LEU A 439 23.23 -9.12 0.82
N TYR A 440 22.01 -9.67 0.78
CA TYR A 440 21.21 -9.85 1.98
C TYR A 440 21.90 -10.74 3.01
N LEU A 441 22.48 -11.88 2.63
CA LEU A 441 23.16 -12.74 3.59
C LEU A 441 24.42 -12.09 4.17
N ALA A 442 25.17 -11.33 3.37
CA ALA A 442 26.36 -10.63 3.85
C ALA A 442 26.01 -9.50 4.83
N LEU A 443 24.95 -8.73 4.54
CA LEU A 443 24.41 -7.73 5.47
C LEU A 443 23.82 -8.40 6.72
N LEU A 444 23.11 -9.52 6.58
CA LEU A 444 22.57 -10.27 7.71
C LEU A 444 23.68 -10.79 8.64
N ALA A 445 24.81 -11.23 8.09
CA ALA A 445 25.98 -11.64 8.87
C ALA A 445 26.56 -10.52 9.74
N THR A 446 26.37 -9.26 9.33
CA THR A 446 26.81 -8.07 10.06
C THR A 446 25.67 -7.37 10.81
N SER A 447 24.50 -8.01 10.97
CA SER A 447 23.34 -7.39 11.64
C SER A 447 23.49 -7.24 13.16
N ASN A 448 24.44 -7.93 13.77
CA ASN A 448 24.66 -7.95 15.22
C ASN A 448 26.09 -7.59 15.65
N THR A 449 26.92 -7.23 14.68
CA THR A 449 28.32 -6.84 14.87
C THR A 449 28.64 -5.64 14.00
N LYS A 450 29.49 -4.73 14.49
CA LYS A 450 29.88 -3.52 13.75
C LYS A 450 30.64 -3.83 12.46
N THR A 451 31.51 -4.84 12.51
CA THR A 451 32.37 -5.25 11.38
C THR A 451 32.55 -6.75 11.40
N ALA A 452 32.78 -7.35 10.23
CA ALA A 452 33.15 -8.75 10.09
C ALA A 452 34.10 -8.90 8.89
N SER A 453 35.04 -9.83 8.96
CA SER A 453 35.90 -10.18 7.82
C SER A 453 35.11 -10.96 6.76
N ALA A 454 35.60 -11.00 5.52
CA ALA A 454 34.98 -11.82 4.48
C ALA A 454 34.88 -13.30 4.89
N ASP A 455 35.88 -13.83 5.62
CA ASP A 455 35.88 -15.21 6.11
C ASP A 455 34.80 -15.44 7.19
N GLU A 456 34.58 -14.48 8.08
CA GLU A 456 33.51 -14.54 9.09
C GLU A 456 32.13 -14.48 8.43
N ILE A 457 31.95 -13.59 7.45
CA ILE A 457 30.72 -13.45 6.66
C ILE A 457 30.45 -14.75 5.89
N MET A 458 31.45 -15.29 5.19
CA MET A 458 31.31 -16.56 4.47
C MET A 458 31.06 -17.73 5.43
N GLY A 459 31.64 -17.70 6.63
CA GLY A 459 31.36 -18.68 7.68
C GLY A 459 29.90 -18.64 8.17
N PHE A 460 29.29 -17.45 8.25
CA PHE A 460 27.85 -17.30 8.50
C PHE A 460 27.02 -17.83 7.34
N ILE A 461 27.36 -17.43 6.11
CA ILE A 461 26.66 -17.85 4.88
C ILE A 461 26.68 -19.39 4.76
N GLY A 462 27.82 -20.04 4.99
CA GLY A 462 27.94 -21.49 4.92
C GLY A 462 27.08 -22.24 5.94
N LYS A 463 26.80 -21.64 7.11
CA LYS A 463 25.86 -22.20 8.10
C LYS A 463 24.40 -21.99 7.69
N ALA A 464 24.07 -20.81 7.15
CA ALA A 464 22.71 -20.43 6.81
C ALA A 464 22.23 -21.04 5.47
N ALA A 465 23.14 -21.18 4.50
CA ALA A 465 22.88 -21.68 3.16
C ALA A 465 24.13 -22.37 2.58
N PRO A 466 24.38 -23.66 2.90
CA PRO A 466 25.62 -24.35 2.55
C PRO A 466 25.98 -24.34 1.06
N LYS A 467 24.99 -24.36 0.15
CA LYS A 467 25.20 -24.36 -1.30
C LYS A 467 25.76 -23.04 -1.85
N ALA A 468 25.72 -21.95 -1.09
CA ALA A 468 26.29 -20.67 -1.50
C ALA A 468 27.82 -20.59 -1.28
N THR A 469 28.41 -21.48 -0.48
CA THR A 469 29.80 -21.37 -0.01
C THR A 469 30.84 -21.37 -1.14
N GLU A 470 30.61 -22.15 -2.19
CA GLU A 470 31.51 -22.25 -3.34
C GLU A 470 31.27 -21.18 -4.40
N ASN A 471 30.24 -20.35 -4.25
CA ASN A 471 29.86 -19.37 -5.25
C ASN A 471 30.69 -18.08 -5.11
N GLU A 472 31.45 -17.75 -6.15
CA GLU A 472 32.34 -16.58 -6.20
C GLU A 472 31.62 -15.24 -5.99
N ARG A 473 30.32 -15.12 -6.34
CA ARG A 473 29.57 -13.88 -6.10
C ARG A 473 29.36 -13.62 -4.61
N TYR A 474 29.13 -14.67 -3.82
CA TYR A 474 28.98 -14.54 -2.37
C TYR A 474 30.31 -14.11 -1.74
N LYS A 475 31.44 -14.68 -2.18
CA LYS A 475 32.78 -14.28 -1.72
C LYS A 475 33.09 -12.82 -2.05
N LYS A 476 32.84 -12.38 -3.28
CA LYS A 476 33.03 -10.97 -3.69
C LYS A 476 32.14 -10.02 -2.90
N THR A 477 30.90 -10.42 -2.65
CA THR A 477 29.97 -9.64 -1.83
C THR A 477 30.46 -9.52 -0.39
N ALA A 478 30.93 -10.62 0.21
CA ALA A 478 31.51 -10.62 1.55
C ALA A 478 32.72 -9.68 1.66
N GLN A 479 33.61 -9.70 0.67
CA GLN A 479 34.75 -8.79 0.57
C GLN A 479 34.33 -7.32 0.46
N GLU A 480 33.27 -7.03 -0.28
CA GLU A 480 32.78 -5.64 -0.42
C GLU A 480 32.10 -5.13 0.86
N VAL A 481 31.35 -5.99 1.56
CA VAL A 481 30.78 -5.65 2.88
C VAL A 481 31.88 -5.48 3.93
N GLU A 482 32.92 -6.31 3.92
CA GLU A 482 34.13 -6.13 4.73
C GLU A 482 34.80 -4.78 4.41
N ARG A 483 34.98 -4.46 3.12
CA ARG A 483 35.59 -3.20 2.66
C ARG A 483 34.84 -1.98 3.18
N ALA A 484 33.51 -2.05 3.26
CA ALA A 484 32.67 -0.98 3.79
C ALA A 484 32.81 -0.80 5.31
N ALA A 485 33.27 -1.83 6.05
CA ALA A 485 33.57 -1.80 7.47
C ALA A 485 32.45 -1.18 8.35
N GLY A 486 31.20 -1.47 8.01
CA GLY A 486 30.02 -0.96 8.73
C GLY A 486 29.75 0.54 8.54
N GLY A 487 30.47 1.22 7.64
CA GLY A 487 30.24 2.61 7.30
C GLY A 487 28.98 2.80 6.46
N GLU A 488 28.23 3.87 6.74
CA GLU A 488 27.09 4.29 5.94
C GLU A 488 27.50 5.38 4.95
N LEU A 489 26.85 5.40 3.78
CA LEU A 489 26.91 6.53 2.85
C LEU A 489 25.58 7.28 2.91
N HIS A 490 25.64 8.61 3.08
CA HIS A 490 24.46 9.44 3.25
C HIS A 490 23.40 9.24 2.16
N ASN A 491 23.82 9.16 0.88
CA ASN A 491 22.91 8.98 -0.24
C ASN A 491 22.16 7.64 -0.22
N ILE A 492 22.82 6.57 0.22
CA ILE A 492 22.20 5.24 0.36
C ILE A 492 21.23 5.27 1.54
N SER A 493 21.66 5.81 2.67
CA SER A 493 20.83 5.95 3.87
C SER A 493 19.63 6.87 3.65
N ALA A 494 19.75 7.93 2.83
CA ALA A 494 18.65 8.82 2.46
C ALA A 494 17.62 8.14 1.55
N LEU A 495 18.08 7.38 0.55
CA LEU A 495 17.18 6.61 -0.32
C LEU A 495 16.43 5.56 0.49
N THR A 496 17.15 4.73 1.24
CA THR A 496 16.57 3.65 2.05
C THR A 496 15.68 4.22 3.14
N GLY A 497 16.07 5.32 3.79
CA GLY A 497 15.24 6.00 4.77
C GLY A 497 13.92 6.52 4.19
N GLY A 498 13.94 6.98 2.93
CA GLY A 498 12.71 7.34 2.19
C GLY A 498 11.81 6.13 1.94
N MET A 499 12.38 5.00 1.50
CA MET A 499 11.63 3.75 1.29
C MET A 499 11.01 3.26 2.61
N VAL A 500 11.80 3.17 3.68
CA VAL A 500 11.33 2.70 4.99
C VAL A 500 10.26 3.63 5.57
N ALA A 501 10.42 4.94 5.46
CA ALA A 501 9.42 5.88 5.96
C ALA A 501 8.09 5.72 5.23
N GLN A 502 8.11 5.51 3.91
CA GLN A 502 6.89 5.27 3.16
C GLN A 502 6.22 3.96 3.60
N GLU A 503 6.98 2.89 3.85
CA GLU A 503 6.42 1.64 4.39
C GLU A 503 5.79 1.83 5.78
N MET A 504 6.40 2.64 6.65
CA MET A 504 5.83 3.01 7.94
C MET A 504 4.52 3.80 7.78
N ILE A 505 4.46 4.76 6.85
CA ILE A 505 3.25 5.52 6.56
C ILE A 505 2.12 4.59 6.14
N LYS A 506 2.36 3.66 5.19
CA LYS A 506 1.35 2.68 4.75
C LYS A 506 0.80 1.85 5.92
N ILE A 507 1.67 1.45 6.84
CA ILE A 507 1.27 0.66 8.02
C ILE A 507 0.47 1.50 9.02
N ILE A 508 0.87 2.75 9.26
CA ILE A 508 0.18 3.68 10.18
C ILE A 508 -1.21 4.02 9.64
N THR A 509 -1.30 4.39 8.36
CA THR A 509 -2.56 4.81 7.73
C THR A 509 -3.46 3.63 7.36
N LYS A 510 -2.89 2.43 7.27
CA LYS A 510 -3.53 1.23 6.71
C LYS A 510 -4.03 1.45 5.27
N GLN A 511 -3.26 2.22 4.51
CA GLN A 511 -3.51 2.53 3.11
C GLN A 511 -2.32 2.12 2.24
N TYR A 512 -2.60 1.81 0.97
CA TYR A 512 -1.67 1.15 0.04
C TYR A 512 -1.22 -0.22 0.56
N VAL A 513 -0.47 -0.96 -0.26
CA VAL A 513 0.07 -2.27 0.11
C VAL A 513 1.53 -2.10 0.55
N PRO A 514 1.86 -2.35 1.84
CA PRO A 514 3.24 -2.48 2.29
C PRO A 514 3.98 -3.60 1.57
N ILE A 515 5.28 -3.44 1.42
CA ILE A 515 6.18 -4.48 0.93
C ILE A 515 6.09 -5.67 1.89
N GLU A 516 5.89 -6.85 1.32
CA GLU A 516 5.87 -8.08 2.09
C GLU A 516 7.30 -8.46 2.50
N ASN A 517 7.55 -8.41 3.81
CA ASN A 517 8.74 -8.96 4.46
C ASN A 517 10.05 -8.17 4.21
N THR A 518 10.89 -8.55 3.23
CA THR A 518 12.26 -8.03 3.12
C THR A 518 12.49 -7.34 1.77
N CYS A 519 13.03 -6.12 1.80
CA CYS A 519 13.48 -5.40 0.61
C CYS A 519 15.00 -5.20 0.68
N ILE A 520 15.71 -5.57 -0.39
CA ILE A 520 17.15 -5.40 -0.54
C ILE A 520 17.39 -4.34 -1.61
N PHE A 521 18.32 -3.44 -1.36
CA PHE A 521 18.75 -2.42 -2.31
C PHE A 521 20.24 -2.54 -2.62
N ASP A 522 20.53 -2.58 -3.92
CA ASP A 522 21.86 -2.50 -4.49
C ASP A 522 22.09 -1.11 -5.08
N GLY A 523 22.92 -0.30 -4.42
CA GLY A 523 23.27 1.04 -4.85
C GLY A 523 24.33 1.11 -5.96
N ILE A 524 25.00 0.01 -6.30
CA ILE A 524 25.90 -0.04 -7.45
C ILE A 524 25.09 -0.16 -8.74
N ASP A 525 24.16 -1.12 -8.75
CA ASP A 525 23.29 -1.38 -9.91
C ASP A 525 21.99 -0.54 -9.88
N SER A 526 21.76 0.21 -8.80
CA SER A 526 20.54 1.01 -8.57
C SER A 526 19.24 0.20 -8.71
N ARG A 527 19.18 -0.96 -8.06
CA ARG A 527 18.05 -1.90 -8.15
C ARG A 527 17.63 -2.46 -6.80
N CYS A 528 16.39 -2.89 -6.70
CA CYS A 528 15.85 -3.54 -5.51
C CYS A 528 15.32 -4.95 -5.80
N GLN A 529 15.38 -5.83 -4.80
CA GLN A 529 14.70 -7.13 -4.80
C GLN A 529 13.86 -7.27 -3.54
N VAL A 530 12.62 -7.73 -3.69
CA VAL A 530 11.74 -8.07 -2.55
C VAL A 530 11.72 -9.57 -2.37
N LEU A 531 11.91 -10.02 -1.13
CA LEU A 531 11.95 -11.42 -0.73
C LEU A 531 10.96 -11.68 0.41
N ARG A 532 10.35 -12.87 0.37
CA ARG A 532 9.44 -13.33 1.40
C ARG A 532 10.09 -14.42 2.25
N LEU A 533 10.58 -14.04 3.45
CA LEU A 533 11.41 -14.85 4.34
C LEU A 533 10.75 -15.22 5.68
#